data_AF-A0AB36V646-F1
#
_entry.id   AF-A0AB36V646-F1
#
_cell.length_a   1.000
_cell.length_b   1.000
_cell.length_c   1.000
_cell.angle_alpha   90.00
_cell.angle_beta   90.00
_cell.angle_gamma   90.00
#
_symmetry.space_group_name_H-M   'P 1'
#
loop_
_entity.id
_entity.type
_entity.pdbx_description
1 polymer ?
#
loop_
_entity_poly.entity_id
_entity_poly.type
_entity_poly.pdbx_seq_one_letter_code
_entity_poly.pdbx_strand_id
1 'polypeptide(L)'
;MGKLILKSSRLHSLNDSENVELGDFHFDIKQFKVPTAMLVQKDGFATRIEKEKNLNGELVETGKYAITFKVYDRPFIELVLQNGGTEIGSPITVVIEKQDSLPIFDDYEDGEFIPISFTGLKVKPKKVQKKTFVGQGKPMIDTWQYSELKIEADSYTIGEVHESKAK
;
A
#
# COMPACT_ATOMS: atom_id res chain seq x y z
N MET A 1 10.78 -11.74 22.40
CA MET A 1 11.09 -12.16 21.01
C MET A 1 10.31 -13.42 20.71
N GLY A 2 9.48 -13.42 19.66
CA GLY A 2 8.73 -14.62 19.25
C GLY A 2 9.65 -15.64 18.58
N LYS A 3 9.44 -16.94 18.84
CA LYS A 3 10.17 -18.00 18.14
C LYS A 3 9.76 -18.01 16.67
N LEU A 4 10.74 -18.03 15.77
CA LEU A 4 10.53 -18.20 14.33
C LEU A 4 10.39 -19.70 14.05
N ILE A 5 9.17 -20.18 13.84
CA ILE A 5 8.87 -21.60 13.60
C ILE A 5 8.47 -21.76 12.14
N LEU A 6 9.22 -22.59 11.42
CA LEU A 6 8.82 -23.01 10.08
C LEU A 6 7.59 -23.91 10.18
N LYS A 7 6.54 -23.62 9.39
CA LYS A 7 5.37 -24.51 9.30
C LYS A 7 5.68 -25.83 8.57
N SER A 8 6.82 -25.91 7.88
CA SER A 8 7.30 -27.09 7.16
C SER A 8 8.79 -27.31 7.47
N SER A 9 9.20 -28.58 7.57
CA SER A 9 10.60 -28.96 7.81
C SER A 9 11.49 -28.90 6.57
N ARG A 10 10.91 -28.68 5.37
CA ARG A 10 11.66 -28.56 4.11
C ARG A 10 11.75 -27.10 3.70
N LEU A 11 12.97 -26.60 3.62
CA LEU A 11 13.29 -25.31 3.02
C LEU A 11 13.66 -25.53 1.56
N HIS A 12 12.98 -24.83 0.66
CA HIS A 12 13.38 -24.71 -0.74
C HIS A 12 14.20 -23.44 -0.90
N SER A 13 15.32 -23.51 -1.63
CA SER A 13 16.05 -22.32 -2.02
C SER A 13 15.17 -21.47 -2.92
N LEU A 14 15.11 -20.15 -2.66
CA LEU A 14 14.44 -19.20 -3.56
C LEU A 14 15.07 -19.17 -4.95
N ASN A 15 16.32 -19.63 -5.10
CA ASN A 15 16.99 -19.73 -6.39
C ASN A 15 16.58 -20.97 -7.19
N ASP A 16 15.99 -21.98 -6.52
CA ASP A 16 15.56 -23.25 -7.14
C ASP A 16 14.03 -23.31 -7.35
N SER A 17 13.32 -22.24 -6.98
CA SER A 17 11.85 -22.19 -7.01
C SER A 17 11.35 -21.41 -8.22
N GLU A 18 10.78 -22.12 -9.20
CA GLU A 18 10.13 -21.52 -10.37
C GLU A 18 8.78 -20.85 -10.06
N ASN A 19 8.17 -21.12 -8.89
CA ASN A 19 6.75 -20.83 -8.62
C ASN A 19 6.47 -19.87 -7.44
N VAL A 20 7.48 -19.22 -6.84
CA VAL A 20 7.26 -18.34 -5.68
C VAL A 20 7.31 -16.88 -6.10
N GLU A 21 6.14 -16.24 -6.17
CA GLU A 21 6.00 -14.82 -6.42
C GLU A 21 6.14 -14.03 -5.12
N LEU A 22 7.36 -13.54 -4.84
CA LEU A 22 7.66 -12.76 -3.64
C LEU A 22 6.83 -11.45 -3.54
N GLY A 23 6.22 -10.99 -4.63
CA GLY A 23 5.31 -9.85 -4.65
C GLY A 23 3.99 -10.10 -3.90
N ASP A 24 3.59 -11.36 -3.75
CA ASP A 24 2.36 -11.74 -3.04
C ASP A 24 2.55 -11.80 -1.53
N PHE A 25 3.78 -11.67 -1.04
CA PHE A 25 4.06 -11.72 0.38
C PHE A 25 3.66 -10.39 1.03
N HIS A 26 3.31 -10.46 2.30
CA HIS A 26 2.90 -9.30 3.09
C HIS A 26 3.72 -9.22 4.37
N PHE A 27 4.08 -8.00 4.73
CA PHE A 27 4.64 -7.70 6.04
C PHE A 27 3.52 -7.42 7.05
N ASP A 28 3.81 -7.65 8.33
CA ASP A 28 2.93 -7.19 9.40
C ASP A 28 2.94 -5.66 9.41
N ILE A 29 1.75 -5.06 9.24
CA ILE A 29 1.58 -3.61 9.20
C ILE A 29 2.05 -2.93 10.49
N LYS A 30 2.04 -3.62 11.63
CA LYS A 30 2.52 -3.10 12.92
C LYS A 30 4.00 -2.77 12.92
N GLN A 31 4.76 -3.27 11.95
CA GLN A 31 6.17 -2.94 11.75
C GLN A 31 6.37 -1.57 11.09
N PHE A 32 5.30 -0.94 10.58
CA PHE A 32 5.31 0.32 9.85
C PHE A 32 4.54 1.38 10.61
N LYS A 33 4.98 2.63 10.49
CA LYS A 33 4.27 3.79 11.04
C LYS A 33 3.14 4.19 10.09
N VAL A 34 2.04 3.44 10.12
CA VAL A 34 0.82 3.75 9.38
C VAL A 34 -0.17 4.43 10.33
N PRO A 35 -0.69 5.62 10.00
CA PRO A 35 -1.68 6.34 10.79
C PRO A 35 -2.90 5.46 11.09
N THR A 36 -3.49 5.59 12.28
CA THR A 36 -4.76 4.93 12.61
C THR A 36 -5.96 5.79 12.24
N ALA A 37 -5.82 7.11 12.34
CA ALA A 37 -6.82 8.09 11.93
C ALA A 37 -6.28 8.83 10.70
N MET A 38 -6.96 8.65 9.57
CA MET A 38 -6.44 9.03 8.26
C MET A 38 -7.27 10.16 7.65
N LEU A 39 -6.58 11.09 6.98
CA LEU A 39 -7.18 12.17 6.21
C LEU A 39 -6.67 12.13 4.77
N VAL A 40 -7.50 12.56 3.82
CA VAL A 40 -7.13 12.81 2.43
C VAL A 40 -7.58 14.21 2.05
N GLN A 41 -6.91 14.81 1.08
CA GLN A 41 -7.44 16.01 0.43
C GLN A 41 -8.28 15.60 -0.77
N LYS A 42 -9.20 16.47 -1.21
CA LYS A 42 -10.03 16.28 -2.40
C LYS A 42 -9.22 15.92 -3.64
N ASP A 43 -8.12 16.63 -3.90
CA ASP A 43 -7.19 16.34 -5.01
C ASP A 43 -6.08 15.36 -4.62
N GLY A 44 -6.18 14.76 -3.44
CA GLY A 44 -5.21 13.86 -2.83
C GLY A 44 -5.27 12.44 -3.38
N PHE A 45 -5.84 12.20 -4.55
CA PHE A 45 -5.91 10.86 -5.15
C PHE A 45 -5.53 10.86 -6.64
N ALA A 46 -5.07 9.71 -7.11
CA ALA A 46 -4.80 9.45 -8.51
C ALA A 46 -5.47 8.15 -8.93
N THR A 47 -5.97 8.11 -10.16
CA THR A 47 -6.67 6.94 -10.70
C THR A 47 -5.96 6.44 -11.94
N ARG A 48 -5.99 5.13 -12.15
CA ARG A 48 -5.46 4.48 -13.34
C ARG A 48 -6.36 3.32 -13.72
N ILE A 49 -6.63 3.15 -15.01
CA ILE A 49 -7.32 1.97 -15.52
C ILE A 49 -6.40 0.75 -15.42
N GLU A 50 -6.91 -0.32 -14.83
CA GLU A 50 -6.19 -1.58 -14.69
C GLU A 50 -6.13 -2.33 -16.01
N LYS A 51 -4.96 -2.91 -16.27
CA LYS A 51 -4.69 -3.72 -17.46
C LYS A 51 -4.23 -5.10 -17.02
N GLU A 52 -4.83 -6.13 -17.61
CA GLU A 52 -4.45 -7.52 -17.40
C GLU A 52 -3.98 -8.14 -18.71
N LYS A 53 -3.13 -9.16 -18.62
CA LYS A 53 -2.72 -9.92 -19.80
C LYS A 53 -3.84 -10.86 -20.20
N ASN A 54 -4.31 -10.76 -21.44
CA ASN A 54 -5.23 -11.73 -22.01
C ASN A 54 -4.50 -13.08 -22.27
N LEU A 55 -5.25 -14.10 -22.72
CA LEU A 55 -4.71 -15.41 -23.07
C LEU A 55 -3.63 -15.36 -24.17
N ASN A 56 -3.57 -14.28 -24.95
CA ASN A 56 -2.57 -14.03 -25.99
C ASN A 56 -1.37 -13.22 -25.50
N GLY A 57 -1.33 -12.87 -24.20
CA GLY A 57 -0.26 -12.10 -23.57
C GLY A 57 -0.32 -10.58 -23.78
N GLU A 58 -1.37 -10.07 -24.42
CA GLU A 58 -1.57 -8.63 -24.65
C GLU A 58 -2.20 -7.96 -23.44
N LEU A 59 -1.80 -6.72 -23.15
CA LEU A 59 -2.38 -5.92 -22.06
C LEU A 59 -3.71 -5.32 -22.50
N VAL A 60 -4.80 -5.82 -21.93
CA VAL A 60 -6.17 -5.35 -22.20
C VAL A 60 -6.71 -4.63 -20.97
N GLU A 61 -7.44 -3.55 -21.19
CA GLU A 61 -8.11 -2.80 -20.13
C GLU A 61 -9.23 -3.64 -19.51
N THR A 62 -9.23 -3.73 -18.19
CA THR A 62 -10.17 -4.54 -17.41
C THR A 62 -11.51 -3.86 -17.17
N GLY A 63 -11.59 -2.54 -17.45
CA GLY A 63 -12.72 -1.69 -17.04
C GLY A 63 -12.72 -1.33 -15.55
N LYS A 64 -11.74 -1.79 -14.77
CA LYS A 64 -11.58 -1.48 -13.35
C LYS A 64 -10.52 -0.40 -13.13
N TYR A 65 -10.58 0.23 -11.96
CA TYR A 65 -9.66 1.28 -11.55
C TYR A 65 -8.76 0.83 -10.39
N ALA A 66 -7.50 1.21 -10.49
CA ALA A 66 -6.59 1.30 -9.37
C ALA A 66 -6.61 2.76 -8.86
N ILE A 67 -6.93 2.93 -7.59
CA ILE A 67 -7.01 4.24 -6.93
C ILE A 67 -5.86 4.35 -5.94
N THR A 68 -5.15 5.46 -6.00
CA THR A 68 -4.00 5.75 -5.14
C THR A 68 -4.29 6.99 -4.32
N PHE A 69 -4.42 6.85 -3.00
CA PHE A 69 -4.66 7.95 -2.07
C PHE A 69 -3.35 8.44 -1.43
N LYS A 70 -3.23 9.77 -1.30
CA LYS A 70 -2.26 10.45 -0.45
C LYS A 70 -2.91 10.70 0.91
N VAL A 71 -2.46 9.93 1.88
CA VAL A 71 -3.06 9.87 3.22
C VAL A 71 -2.17 10.58 4.22
N TYR A 72 -2.79 11.39 5.06
CA TYR A 72 -2.17 12.14 6.14
C TYR A 72 -2.63 11.61 7.50
N ASP A 73 -1.77 11.79 8.52
CA ASP A 73 -2.09 11.45 9.90
C ASP A 73 -2.95 12.55 10.52
N ARG A 74 -4.18 12.22 10.92
CA ARG A 74 -5.15 13.19 11.45
C ARG A 74 -4.61 13.98 12.65
N PRO A 75 -4.05 13.35 13.70
CA PRO A 75 -3.54 14.07 14.86
C PRO A 75 -2.40 15.04 14.51
N PHE A 76 -1.57 14.67 13.52
CA PHE A 76 -0.50 15.56 13.06
C PHE A 76 -1.05 16.79 12.33
N ILE A 77 -2.01 16.60 11.42
CA ILE A 77 -2.64 17.72 10.71
C ILE A 77 -3.38 18.64 11.69
N GLU A 78 -4.14 18.08 12.63
CA GLU A 78 -4.81 18.84 13.68
C GLU A 78 -3.81 19.67 14.51
N LEU A 79 -2.68 19.09 14.90
CA LEU A 79 -1.61 19.79 15.61
C LEU A 79 -1.08 20.98 14.79
N VAL A 80 -0.76 20.78 13.51
CA VAL A 80 -0.24 21.83 12.63
C VAL A 80 -1.24 22.98 12.51
N LEU A 81 -2.51 22.67 12.23
CA LEU A 81 -3.56 23.68 12.07
C LEU A 81 -3.84 24.45 13.36
N GLN A 82 -3.89 23.76 14.51
CA GLN A 82 -4.10 24.41 15.83
C GLN A 82 -2.99 25.39 16.19
N ASN A 83 -1.77 25.17 15.70
CA ASN A 83 -0.63 26.05 15.92
C ASN A 83 -0.46 27.10 14.80
N GLY A 84 -1.39 27.21 13.86
CA GLY A 84 -1.32 28.15 12.73
C GLY A 84 -0.21 27.83 11.72
N GLY A 85 0.31 26.59 11.74
CA GLY A 85 1.31 26.13 10.79
C GLY A 85 0.70 25.76 9.44
N THR A 86 1.52 25.81 8.40
CA THR A 86 1.15 25.40 7.03
C THR A 86 2.01 24.26 6.50
N GLU A 87 3.03 23.85 7.25
CA GLU A 87 3.96 22.78 6.87
C GLU A 87 3.35 21.42 7.23
N ILE A 88 2.89 20.70 6.21
CA ILE A 88 2.41 19.33 6.36
C ILE A 88 3.52 18.33 6.00
N GLY A 89 3.56 17.20 6.72
CA GLY A 89 4.48 16.11 6.42
C GLY A 89 4.16 15.43 5.09
N SER A 90 5.11 14.63 4.59
CA SER A 90 4.90 13.83 3.38
C SER A 90 3.75 12.83 3.59
N PRO A 91 2.78 12.75 2.66
CA PRO A 91 1.69 11.78 2.77
C PRO A 91 2.20 10.35 2.58
N ILE A 92 1.45 9.42 3.14
CA ILE A 92 1.59 7.99 2.89
C ILE A 92 0.69 7.60 1.73
N THR A 93 1.20 6.74 0.85
CA THR A 93 0.43 6.27 -0.29
C THR A 93 -0.30 4.96 0.02
N VAL A 94 -1.63 4.95 -0.11
CA VAL A 94 -2.46 3.74 0.00
C VAL A 94 -3.11 3.45 -1.35
N VAL A 95 -2.93 2.24 -1.85
CA VAL A 95 -3.44 1.80 -3.16
C VAL A 95 -4.61 0.85 -2.96
N ILE A 96 -5.63 0.99 -3.80
CA ILE A 96 -6.79 0.11 -3.84
C ILE A 96 -6.98 -0.31 -5.29
N GLU A 97 -6.89 -1.61 -5.52
CA GLU A 97 -7.00 -2.20 -6.84
C GLU A 97 -8.44 -2.69 -7.07
N LYS A 98 -8.77 -2.96 -8.33
CA LYS A 98 -10.01 -3.60 -8.79
C LYS A 98 -11.30 -2.87 -8.45
N GLN A 99 -11.26 -1.55 -8.36
CA GLN A 99 -12.42 -0.73 -8.03
C GLN A 99 -13.31 -0.51 -9.25
N ASP A 100 -14.63 -0.61 -9.06
CA ASP A 100 -15.61 -0.42 -10.14
C ASP A 100 -16.02 1.05 -10.30
N SER A 101 -15.74 1.90 -9.31
CA SER A 101 -16.11 3.31 -9.29
C SER A 101 -14.99 4.21 -8.79
N LEU A 102 -15.04 5.49 -9.18
CA LEU A 102 -14.13 6.52 -8.71
C LEU A 102 -14.58 7.09 -7.35
N PRO A 103 -13.66 7.69 -6.57
CA PRO A 103 -14.02 8.40 -5.35
C PRO A 103 -14.88 9.63 -5.67
N ILE A 104 -15.89 9.91 -4.84
CA ILE A 104 -16.77 11.07 -4.99
C ILE A 104 -16.50 12.00 -3.81
N PHE A 105 -16.20 13.27 -4.11
CA PHE A 105 -15.87 14.31 -3.12
C PHE A 105 -16.70 15.59 -3.31
N ASP A 106 -17.85 15.48 -3.97
CA ASP A 106 -18.66 16.64 -4.37
C ASP A 106 -19.20 17.43 -3.16
N ASP A 107 -19.37 16.76 -2.03
CA ASP A 107 -19.86 17.36 -0.77
C ASP A 107 -18.77 18.08 0.04
N TYR A 108 -17.52 18.11 -0.43
CA TYR A 108 -16.37 18.66 0.31
C TYR A 108 -15.74 19.88 -0.39
N GLU A 109 -15.25 20.81 0.43
CA GLU A 109 -14.65 22.06 -0.03
C GLU A 109 -13.22 21.85 -0.55
N ASP A 110 -12.77 22.77 -1.41
CA ASP A 110 -11.41 22.75 -1.92
C ASP A 110 -10.42 23.10 -0.80
N GLY A 111 -9.40 22.26 -0.61
CA GLY A 111 -8.43 22.38 0.48
C GLY A 111 -8.85 21.73 1.80
N GLU A 112 -10.07 21.17 1.88
CA GLU A 112 -10.54 20.42 3.03
C GLU A 112 -9.74 19.12 3.24
N PHE A 113 -9.46 18.79 4.49
CA PHE A 113 -8.96 17.46 4.88
C PHE A 113 -10.13 16.58 5.30
N ILE A 114 -10.35 15.54 4.51
CA ILE A 114 -11.53 14.69 4.55
C ILE A 114 -11.16 13.38 5.27
N PRO A 115 -11.91 12.96 6.30
CA PRO A 115 -11.71 11.65 6.92
C PRO A 115 -11.82 10.52 5.91
N ILE A 116 -10.91 9.55 6.00
CA ILE A 116 -10.98 8.32 5.22
C ILE A 116 -10.64 7.14 6.12
N SER A 117 -11.30 6.01 5.89
CA SER A 117 -10.98 4.74 6.53
C SER A 117 -10.69 3.68 5.48
N PHE A 118 -9.76 2.78 5.78
CA PHE A 118 -9.39 1.68 4.88
C PHE A 118 -9.56 0.34 5.58
N THR A 119 -10.06 -0.65 4.84
CA THR A 119 -10.23 -2.02 5.34
C THR A 119 -9.19 -2.93 4.74
N GLY A 120 -8.66 -3.86 5.54
CA GLY A 120 -7.74 -4.90 5.05
C GLY A 120 -6.36 -4.38 4.66
N LEU A 121 -5.85 -3.36 5.35
CA LEU A 121 -4.54 -2.79 5.07
C LEU A 121 -3.41 -3.83 5.12
N LYS A 122 -2.62 -3.89 4.05
CA LYS A 122 -1.50 -4.82 3.86
C LYS A 122 -0.29 -4.05 3.34
N VAL A 123 0.90 -4.37 3.85
CA VAL A 123 2.15 -3.85 3.28
C VAL A 123 2.77 -4.93 2.42
N LYS A 124 2.89 -4.67 1.11
CA LYS A 124 3.42 -5.63 0.14
C LYS A 124 4.69 -5.10 -0.54
N PRO A 125 5.60 -5.98 -0.98
CA PRO A 125 6.63 -5.60 -1.93
C PRO A 125 6.02 -5.07 -3.23
N LYS A 126 6.42 -3.87 -3.62
CA LYS A 126 6.05 -3.29 -4.91
C LYS A 126 7.01 -3.72 -6.02
N LYS A 127 8.29 -3.87 -5.68
CA LYS A 127 9.33 -4.29 -6.63
C LYS A 127 10.31 -5.23 -5.95
N VAL A 128 10.44 -6.43 -6.51
CA VAL A 128 11.39 -7.46 -6.08
C VAL A 128 12.50 -7.51 -7.11
N GLN A 129 13.75 -7.38 -6.67
CA GLN A 129 14.93 -7.42 -7.54
C GLN A 129 15.80 -8.62 -7.18
N LYS A 130 16.26 -9.34 -8.20
CA LYS A 130 17.31 -10.35 -8.08
C LYS A 130 18.65 -9.67 -8.35
N LYS A 131 19.45 -9.45 -7.31
CA LYS A 131 20.80 -8.92 -7.42
C LYS A 131 21.81 -10.05 -7.42
N THR A 132 22.66 -10.03 -8.43
CA THR A 132 23.81 -10.93 -8.51
C THR A 132 25.04 -10.20 -8.00
N PHE A 133 25.67 -10.73 -6.97
CA PHE A 133 26.95 -10.22 -6.49
C PHE A 133 28.10 -11.08 -7.03
N VAL A 134 29.08 -10.41 -7.63
CA VAL A 134 30.35 -11.02 -8.06
C VAL A 134 31.47 -10.38 -7.26
N GLY A 135 31.93 -11.07 -6.21
CA GLY A 135 33.18 -10.71 -5.54
C GLY A 135 34.35 -11.39 -6.24
N GLN A 136 35.51 -10.74 -6.37
CA GLN A 136 36.72 -11.41 -6.87
C GLN A 136 36.97 -12.70 -6.06
N GLY A 137 36.97 -13.84 -6.75
CA GLY A 137 37.19 -15.17 -6.16
C GLY A 137 35.99 -15.81 -5.44
N LYS A 138 34.79 -15.21 -5.47
CA LYS A 138 33.57 -15.82 -4.90
C LYS A 138 32.63 -16.29 -6.01
N PRO A 139 31.91 -17.42 -5.81
CA PRO A 139 30.87 -17.84 -6.73
C PRO A 139 29.80 -16.76 -6.83
N MET A 140 29.13 -16.72 -7.99
CA MET A 140 28.03 -15.81 -8.29
C MET A 140 26.88 -16.07 -7.30
N ILE A 141 26.57 -15.11 -6.41
CA ILE A 141 25.48 -15.25 -5.43
C ILE A 141 24.32 -14.38 -5.88
N ASP A 142 23.20 -15.04 -6.18
CA ASP A 142 21.92 -14.38 -6.40
C ASP A 142 21.23 -14.13 -5.06
N THR A 143 20.85 -12.87 -4.81
CA THR A 143 20.11 -12.44 -3.62
C THR A 143 18.89 -11.64 -4.02
N TRP A 144 17.77 -11.91 -3.34
CA TRP A 144 16.52 -11.20 -3.55
C TRP A 144 16.44 -10.00 -2.61
N GLN A 145 16.07 -8.85 -3.17
CA GLN A 145 15.87 -7.61 -2.42
C GLN A 145 14.51 -7.01 -2.76
N TYR A 146 13.76 -6.62 -1.73
CA TYR A 146 12.63 -5.72 -1.89
C TYR A 146 13.16 -4.30 -2.08
N SER A 147 12.99 -3.72 -3.26
CA SER A 147 13.48 -2.37 -3.55
C SER A 147 12.45 -1.29 -3.22
N GLU A 148 11.16 -1.63 -3.25
CA GLU A 148 10.06 -0.72 -2.92
C GLU A 148 8.94 -1.51 -2.22
N LEU A 149 8.23 -0.84 -1.30
CA LEU A 149 7.03 -1.36 -0.64
C LEU A 149 5.81 -0.53 -1.06
N LYS A 150 4.63 -1.15 -1.11
CA LYS A 150 3.33 -0.50 -1.26
C LYS A 150 2.42 -0.85 -0.09
N ILE A 151 1.57 0.09 0.28
CA ILE A 151 0.47 -0.17 1.21
C ILE A 151 -0.79 -0.32 0.36
N GLU A 152 -1.46 -1.45 0.51
CA GLU A 152 -2.73 -1.74 -0.15
C GLU A 152 -3.86 -1.82 0.86
N ALA A 153 -5.06 -1.49 0.42
CA ALA A 153 -6.30 -1.78 1.13
C ALA A 153 -7.26 -2.53 0.20
N ASP A 154 -8.18 -3.28 0.80
CA ASP A 154 -9.21 -4.01 0.06
C ASP A 154 -10.39 -3.08 -0.30
N SER A 155 -10.69 -2.09 0.54
CA SER A 155 -11.73 -1.08 0.33
C SER A 155 -11.48 0.17 1.18
N TYR A 156 -12.27 1.23 0.92
CA TYR A 156 -12.22 2.50 1.62
C TYR A 156 -13.61 3.07 1.91
N THR A 157 -13.68 4.01 2.84
CA THR A 157 -14.88 4.80 3.15
C THR A 157 -14.47 6.24 3.38
N ILE A 158 -15.12 7.18 2.69
CA ILE A 158 -14.89 8.63 2.80
C ILE A 158 -15.91 9.23 3.76
N GLY A 159 -15.47 10.16 4.60
CA GLY A 159 -16.27 10.80 5.63
C GLY A 159 -16.16 10.10 6.98
N GLU A 160 -16.78 10.69 8.00
CA GLU A 160 -16.86 10.05 9.31
C GLU A 160 -17.74 8.80 9.19
N VAL A 161 -17.13 7.63 9.34
CA VAL A 161 -17.88 6.44 9.75
C VAL A 161 -18.42 6.80 11.12
N HIS A 162 -19.72 7.01 11.25
CA HIS A 162 -20.37 7.07 12.55
C HIS A 162 -20.11 5.73 13.24
N GLU A 163 -18.98 5.61 13.93
CA GLU A 163 -18.80 4.61 14.97
C GLU A 163 -19.98 4.85 15.91
N SER A 164 -20.91 3.90 15.90
CA SER A 164 -22.00 3.89 16.85
C SER A 164 -21.37 4.05 18.22
N LYS A 165 -21.59 5.21 18.85
CA LYS A 165 -21.08 5.52 20.18
C LYS A 165 -21.27 4.30 21.05
N ALA A 166 -20.19 3.57 21.31
CA ALA A 166 -20.22 2.49 22.28
C ALA A 166 -20.55 3.15 23.62
N LYS A 167 -21.71 2.77 24.16
CA LYS A 167 -22.19 3.17 25.48
C LYS A 167 -21.24 2.71 26.58
#